data_AF-A0A8J7H8J5-F1
#
_entry.id   AF-A0A8J7H8J5-F1
#
_cell.length_a   1.000
_cell.length_b   1.000
_cell.length_c   1.000
_cell.angle_alpha   90.00
_cell.angle_beta   90.00
_cell.angle_gamma   90.00
#
_symmetry.space_group_name_H-M   'P 1'
#
loop_
_entity.id
_entity.type
_entity.pdbx_description
1 polymer ?
#
loop_
_entity_poly.entity_id
_entity_poly.type
_entity_poly.pdbx_seq_one_letter_code
_entity_poly.pdbx_strand_id
1 'polypeptide(L)'
;MTVPNQTPYNIYTANGVTTIFPYEFYLINAGDLTVSLDGEAVSTGFTVTGIGNVNGGEVTFLTPPANDVIVMLERVVAPVRLTEYQDNGDLLADTVNLDFDRLWMAIKQSFVSLDFALLRPVFGGPFNAKGYRIANLSDPVNDQDAAT
;
A
#
# COMPACT_ATOMS: atom_id res chain seq x y z
N MET A 1 -15.97 2.43 14.39
CA MET A 1 -14.64 2.78 14.97
C MET A 1 -13.89 3.59 13.94
N THR A 2 -12.80 4.28 14.30
CA THR A 2 -11.99 5.07 13.34
C THR A 2 -10.73 4.31 12.95
N VAL A 3 -10.29 4.44 11.69
CA VAL A 3 -9.00 3.86 11.27
C VAL A 3 -7.83 4.51 12.02
N PRO A 4 -6.97 3.73 12.70
CA PRO A 4 -5.77 4.26 13.34
C PRO A 4 -4.76 4.84 12.33
N ASN A 5 -3.78 5.56 12.87
CA ASN A 5 -2.63 5.96 12.06
C ASN A 5 -1.60 4.84 11.99
N GLN A 6 -1.50 4.19 10.83
CA GLN A 6 -0.62 3.06 10.57
C GLN A 6 0.06 3.21 9.21
N THR A 7 1.29 2.73 9.12
CA THR A 7 1.98 2.52 7.85
C THR A 7 1.31 1.36 7.11
N PRO A 8 0.78 1.56 5.89
CA PRO A 8 -0.03 0.54 5.21
C PRO A 8 0.82 -0.52 4.50
N TYR A 9 2.06 -0.73 4.90
CA TYR A 9 2.94 -1.74 4.31
C TYR A 9 3.96 -2.29 5.30
N ASN A 10 4.43 -3.52 5.03
CA ASN A 10 5.55 -4.17 5.69
C ASN A 10 6.48 -4.76 4.62
N ILE A 11 7.78 -4.67 4.82
CA ILE A 11 8.81 -5.20 3.89
C ILE A 11 9.70 -6.16 4.67
N TYR A 12 9.91 -7.36 4.12
CA TYR A 12 10.75 -8.40 4.68
C TYR A 12 11.76 -8.89 3.65
N THR A 13 12.91 -9.37 4.12
CA THR A 13 13.85 -10.14 3.31
C THR A 13 13.72 -11.61 3.71
N ALA A 14 13.34 -12.45 2.76
CA ALA A 14 13.13 -13.87 3.00
C ALA A 14 14.46 -14.64 3.15
N ASN A 15 14.43 -15.72 3.94
CA ASN A 15 15.58 -16.57 4.24
C ASN A 15 15.49 -17.96 3.59
N GLY A 16 14.51 -18.20 2.70
CA GLY A 16 14.28 -19.52 2.11
C GLY A 16 13.57 -20.54 3.00
N VAL A 17 13.21 -20.19 4.24
CA VAL A 17 12.66 -21.14 5.24
C VAL A 17 11.37 -20.61 5.89
N THR A 18 11.30 -19.32 6.21
CA THR A 18 10.14 -18.70 6.86
C THR A 18 8.95 -18.67 5.91
N THR A 19 7.79 -19.12 6.38
CA THR A 19 6.53 -19.09 5.63
C THR A 19 5.53 -18.08 6.18
N ILE A 20 5.68 -17.64 7.44
CA ILE A 20 4.75 -16.74 8.11
C ILE A 20 5.35 -15.33 8.13
N PHE A 21 4.63 -14.38 7.57
CA PHE A 21 4.99 -12.97 7.52
C PHE A 21 3.85 -12.15 8.11
N PRO A 22 4.03 -11.54 9.29
CA PRO A 22 2.99 -10.71 9.89
C PRO A 22 2.79 -9.42 9.09
N TYR A 23 1.62 -8.80 9.23
CA TYR A 23 1.37 -7.42 8.81
C TYR A 23 0.77 -6.65 9.98
N GLU A 24 1.11 -5.36 10.12
CA GLU A 24 0.82 -4.58 11.34
C GLU A 24 -0.23 -3.47 11.12
N PHE A 25 -1.01 -3.60 10.03
CA PHE A 25 -2.03 -2.63 9.64
C PHE A 25 -3.42 -3.26 9.51
N TYR A 26 -4.45 -2.45 9.77
CA TYR A 26 -5.84 -2.88 9.68
C TYR A 26 -6.27 -3.17 8.22
N LEU A 27 -6.89 -4.33 7.97
CA LEU A 27 -7.54 -4.66 6.69
C LEU A 27 -9.05 -4.79 6.87
N ILE A 28 -9.81 -4.04 6.06
CA ILE A 28 -11.27 -4.15 5.98
C ILE A 28 -11.66 -5.42 5.23
N ASN A 29 -10.96 -5.70 4.12
CA ASN A 29 -11.16 -6.88 3.28
C ASN A 29 -9.80 -7.50 2.93
N ALA A 30 -9.72 -8.82 2.80
CA ALA A 30 -8.53 -9.51 2.32
C ALA A 30 -8.12 -9.07 0.90
N GLY A 31 -9.09 -8.71 0.05
CA GLY A 31 -8.85 -8.20 -1.29
C GLY A 31 -8.21 -6.82 -1.35
N ASP A 32 -8.17 -6.09 -0.23
CA ASP A 32 -7.42 -4.83 -0.13
C ASP A 32 -5.93 -5.08 0.23
N LEU A 33 -5.46 -6.33 0.32
CA LEU A 33 -4.05 -6.68 0.54
C LEU A 33 -3.40 -7.11 -0.78
N THR A 34 -2.30 -6.44 -1.12
CA THR A 34 -1.37 -6.86 -2.17
C THR A 34 -0.15 -7.51 -1.53
N VAL A 35 0.22 -8.69 -2.05
CA VAL A 35 1.44 -9.39 -1.69
C VAL A 35 2.34 -9.38 -2.92
N SER A 36 3.60 -8.96 -2.78
CA SER A 36 4.57 -9.00 -3.87
C SER A 36 5.88 -9.66 -3.44
N LEU A 37 6.53 -10.30 -4.42
CA LEU A 37 7.85 -10.91 -4.31
C LEU A 37 8.76 -10.21 -5.33
N ASP A 38 9.81 -9.56 -4.87
CA ASP A 38 10.73 -8.74 -5.70
C ASP A 38 10.01 -7.71 -6.58
N GLY A 39 8.91 -7.15 -6.07
CA GLY A 39 8.09 -6.15 -6.77
C GLY A 39 7.00 -6.74 -7.67
N GLU A 40 7.00 -8.05 -7.91
CA GLU A 40 5.97 -8.72 -8.70
C GLU A 40 4.81 -9.18 -7.81
N ALA A 41 3.60 -8.72 -8.11
CA ALA A 41 2.41 -9.07 -7.34
C ALA A 41 2.04 -10.55 -7.53
N VAL A 42 1.78 -11.24 -6.42
CA VAL A 42 1.33 -12.63 -6.39
C VAL A 42 -0.08 -12.71 -5.80
N SER A 43 -0.94 -13.54 -6.41
CA SER A 43 -2.36 -13.70 -6.01
C SER A 43 -2.68 -15.07 -5.43
N THR A 44 -1.72 -15.99 -5.45
CA THR A 44 -1.90 -17.38 -4.98
C THR A 44 -0.63 -17.85 -4.25
N GLY A 45 -0.69 -19.03 -3.63
CA GLY A 45 0.45 -19.60 -2.92
C GLY A 45 0.61 -19.11 -1.48
N PHE A 46 -0.36 -18.36 -0.96
CA PHE A 46 -0.43 -17.93 0.43
C PHE A 46 -1.88 -17.86 0.93
N THR A 47 -2.03 -17.80 2.25
CA THR A 47 -3.29 -17.53 2.94
C THR A 47 -3.15 -16.32 3.85
N VAL A 48 -4.24 -15.56 4.03
CA VAL A 48 -4.27 -14.36 4.87
C VAL A 48 -5.18 -14.59 6.06
N THR A 49 -4.71 -14.27 7.27
CA THR A 49 -5.51 -14.30 8.51
C THR A 49 -5.42 -12.96 9.23
N GLY A 50 -6.36 -12.68 10.14
CA GLY A 50 -6.39 -11.41 10.88
C GLY A 50 -7.09 -10.26 10.16
N ILE A 51 -7.90 -10.55 9.13
CA ILE A 51 -8.81 -9.57 8.54
C ILE A 51 -9.78 -9.08 9.62
N GLY A 52 -10.06 -7.78 9.67
CA GLY A 52 -10.87 -7.19 10.73
C GLY A 52 -10.08 -6.84 12.00
N ASN A 53 -8.87 -7.36 12.21
CA ASN A 53 -8.06 -7.02 13.37
C ASN A 53 -7.32 -5.70 13.15
N VAL A 54 -7.52 -4.76 14.09
CA VAL A 54 -6.92 -3.42 14.04
C VAL A 54 -5.39 -3.46 14.08
N ASN A 55 -4.81 -4.45 14.77
CA ASN A 55 -3.36 -4.61 14.91
C ASN A 55 -2.73 -5.46 13.80
N GLY A 56 -3.54 -5.84 12.79
CA GLY A 56 -3.11 -6.66 11.67
C GLY A 56 -3.20 -8.16 11.91
N GLY A 57 -2.42 -8.91 11.16
CA GLY A 57 -2.57 -10.35 11.02
C GLY A 57 -1.35 -10.97 10.35
N GLU A 58 -1.54 -12.06 9.62
CA GLU A 58 -0.43 -12.81 9.03
C GLU A 58 -0.74 -13.28 7.62
N VAL A 59 0.29 -13.24 6.77
CA VAL A 59 0.36 -13.91 5.47
C VAL A 59 1.20 -15.17 5.63
N THR A 60 0.60 -16.33 5.35
CA THR A 60 1.27 -17.64 5.42
C THR A 60 1.43 -18.20 4.02
N PHE A 61 2.66 -18.29 3.53
CA PHE A 61 2.98 -18.92 2.25
C PHE A 61 2.93 -20.45 2.35
N LEU A 62 2.43 -21.10 1.29
CA LEU A 62 2.43 -22.56 1.14
C LEU A 62 3.85 -23.10 0.94
N THR A 63 4.70 -22.33 0.26
CA THR A 63 6.12 -22.61 0.02
C THR A 63 6.92 -21.39 0.45
N PRO A 64 7.98 -21.53 1.25
CA PRO A 64 8.75 -20.38 1.70
C PRO A 64 9.31 -19.59 0.51
N PRO A 65 9.20 -18.25 0.49
CA PRO A 65 9.88 -17.44 -0.51
C PRO A 65 11.38 -17.71 -0.48
N ALA A 66 12.03 -17.71 -1.64
CA ALA A 66 13.45 -18.03 -1.77
C ALA A 66 14.34 -17.06 -0.96
N ASN A 67 15.56 -17.50 -0.65
CA ASN A 67 16.52 -16.65 0.07
C ASN A 67 16.77 -15.34 -0.69
N ASP A 68 16.86 -14.24 0.04
CA ASP A 68 17.08 -12.87 -0.43
C ASP A 68 15.92 -12.22 -1.21
N VAL A 69 14.81 -12.94 -1.45
CA VAL A 69 13.60 -12.35 -2.05
C VAL A 69 13.00 -11.30 -1.12
N ILE A 70 12.65 -10.14 -1.67
CA ILE A 70 11.94 -9.09 -0.95
C ILE A 70 10.44 -9.41 -0.96
N VAL A 71 9.90 -9.70 0.22
CA VAL A 71 8.46 -9.88 0.43
C VAL A 71 7.88 -8.55 0.88
N MET A 72 6.94 -8.01 0.12
CA MET A 72 6.22 -6.79 0.48
C MET A 72 4.73 -7.10 0.64
N LEU A 73 4.20 -6.69 1.79
CA LEU A 73 2.78 -6.77 2.13
C LEU A 73 2.26 -5.34 2.18
N GLU A 74 1.28 -5.00 1.36
CA GLU A 74 0.77 -3.63 1.24
C GLU A 74 -0.75 -3.60 1.19
N ARG A 75 -1.37 -2.69 1.95
CA ARG A 75 -2.79 -2.41 1.85
C ARG A 75 -3.06 -1.46 0.68
N VAL A 76 -3.69 -1.98 -0.36
CA VAL A 76 -4.13 -1.21 -1.53
C VAL A 76 -5.65 -1.14 -1.56
N VAL A 77 -6.21 0.00 -1.16
CA VAL A 77 -7.66 0.24 -1.21
C VAL A 77 -8.03 0.91 -2.53
N ALA A 78 -8.88 0.27 -3.32
CA ALA A 78 -9.40 0.87 -4.54
C ALA A 78 -10.21 2.14 -4.21
N PRO A 79 -9.97 3.28 -4.91
CA PRO A 79 -10.68 4.54 -4.68
C PRO A 79 -12.07 4.51 -5.33
N VAL A 80 -12.88 3.53 -4.94
CA VAL A 80 -14.25 3.33 -5.39
C VAL A 80 -15.18 3.32 -4.19
N ARG A 81 -16.34 3.95 -4.35
CA ARG A 81 -17.40 3.90 -3.34
C ARG A 81 -18.28 2.68 -3.59
N LEU A 82 -18.43 1.85 -2.55
CA LEU A 82 -19.22 0.61 -2.62
C LEU A 82 -20.56 0.74 -1.88
N THR A 83 -20.69 1.72 -0.99
CA THR A 83 -21.86 1.90 -0.13
C THR A 83 -22.82 2.92 -0.75
N GLU A 84 -24.04 2.48 -1.04
CA GLU A 84 -25.15 3.34 -1.46
C GLU A 84 -26.17 3.48 -0.32
N TYR A 85 -26.22 4.66 0.29
CA TYR A 85 -27.23 4.96 1.32
C TYR A 85 -28.60 5.09 0.66
N GLN A 86 -29.59 4.44 1.25
CA GLN A 86 -30.96 4.45 0.75
C GLN A 86 -31.70 5.70 1.24
N ASP A 87 -32.51 6.31 0.37
CA ASP A 87 -33.41 7.38 0.76
C ASP A 87 -34.46 6.87 1.75
N ASN A 88 -34.62 7.58 2.88
CA ASN A 88 -35.45 7.18 4.02
C ASN A 88 -35.07 5.82 4.64
N GLY A 89 -33.88 5.29 4.34
CA GLY A 89 -33.31 4.14 5.03
C GLY A 89 -32.59 4.53 6.32
N ASP A 90 -32.33 3.54 7.17
CA ASP A 90 -31.56 3.76 8.39
C ASP A 90 -30.10 4.07 8.08
N LEU A 91 -29.56 5.10 8.75
CA LEU A 91 -28.12 5.41 8.73
C LEU A 91 -27.42 4.68 9.86
N LEU A 92 -27.11 3.40 9.64
CA LEU A 92 -26.38 2.59 10.60
C LEU A 92 -24.96 3.13 10.78
N ALA A 93 -24.57 3.41 12.03
CA ALA A 93 -23.26 3.96 12.35
C ALA A 93 -22.10 3.09 11.83
N ASP A 94 -22.24 1.76 11.84
CA ASP A 94 -21.22 0.84 11.34
C ASP A 94 -21.05 0.96 9.82
N THR A 95 -22.14 1.12 9.08
CA THR A 95 -22.12 1.31 7.63
C THR A 95 -21.44 2.63 7.26
N VAL A 96 -21.80 3.71 7.95
CA VAL A 96 -21.22 5.04 7.73
C VAL A 96 -19.73 5.07 8.09
N ASN A 97 -19.37 4.48 9.23
CA ASN A 97 -17.96 4.40 9.65
C ASN A 97 -17.12 3.63 8.63
N LEU A 98 -17.59 2.47 8.15
CA LEU A 98 -16.84 1.66 7.20
C LEU A 98 -16.64 2.37 5.86
N ASP A 99 -17.63 3.12 5.37
CA ASP A 99 -17.51 3.93 4.14
C ASP A 99 -16.47 5.05 4.31
N PHE A 100 -16.51 5.77 5.43
CA PHE A 100 -15.52 6.81 5.74
C PHE A 100 -14.12 6.25 5.99
N ASP A 101 -14.01 5.11 6.64
CA ASP A 101 -12.76 4.43 6.89
C ASP A 101 -12.08 4.02 5.58
N ARG A 102 -12.84 3.46 4.62
CA ARG A 102 -12.33 3.14 3.27
C ARG A 102 -11.81 4.39 2.55
N LEU A 103 -12.55 5.50 2.60
CA LEU A 103 -12.11 6.76 2.00
C LEU A 103 -10.80 7.25 2.61
N TRP A 104 -10.70 7.21 3.94
CA TRP A 104 -9.49 7.64 4.64
C TRP A 104 -8.29 6.75 4.33
N MET A 105 -8.49 5.44 4.22
CA MET A 105 -7.44 4.51 3.80
C MET A 105 -6.97 4.80 2.37
N ALA A 106 -7.87 5.02 1.42
CA ALA A 106 -7.52 5.35 0.03
C ALA A 106 -6.73 6.67 -0.08
N ILE A 107 -7.11 7.69 0.71
CA ILE A 107 -6.36 8.95 0.80
C ILE A 107 -4.95 8.72 1.35
N LYS A 108 -4.81 7.95 2.44
CA LYS A 108 -3.48 7.64 2.99
C LYS A 108 -2.60 6.87 2.01
N GLN A 109 -3.17 5.91 1.29
CA GLN A 109 -2.45 5.18 0.24
C GLN A 109 -1.91 6.11 -0.83
N SER A 110 -2.69 7.13 -1.21
CA SER A 110 -2.26 8.16 -2.16
C SER A 110 -1.09 8.98 -1.62
N PHE A 111 -1.09 9.35 -0.33
CA PHE A 111 0.05 10.06 0.27
C PHE A 111 1.33 9.21 0.31
N VAL A 112 1.22 7.93 0.63
CA VAL A 112 2.37 7.00 0.58
C VAL A 112 2.92 6.90 -0.84
N SER A 113 2.05 6.81 -1.85
CA SER A 113 2.46 6.78 -3.25
C SER A 113 3.21 8.08 -3.65
N LEU A 114 2.75 9.22 -3.16
CA LEU A 114 3.42 10.52 -3.37
C LEU A 114 4.80 10.58 -2.69
N ASP A 115 5.00 9.90 -1.56
CA ASP A 115 6.30 9.86 -0.90
C ASP A 115 7.39 9.15 -1.73
N PHE A 116 6.98 8.20 -2.58
CA PHE A 116 7.85 7.52 -3.56
C PHE A 116 8.00 8.28 -4.88
N ALA A 117 7.19 9.31 -5.13
CA ALA A 117 7.25 10.11 -6.34
C ALA A 117 8.34 11.20 -6.28
N LEU A 118 8.81 11.61 -7.45
CA LEU A 118 9.66 12.79 -7.57
C LEU A 118 8.80 14.05 -7.47
N LEU A 119 8.86 14.74 -6.32
CA LEU A 119 8.04 15.91 -6.04
C LEU A 119 8.85 17.21 -6.05
N ARG A 120 8.15 18.30 -6.39
CA ARG A 120 8.65 19.67 -6.27
C ARG A 120 8.20 20.28 -4.94
N PRO A 121 9.05 21.03 -4.23
CA PRO A 121 8.62 21.71 -3.00
C PRO A 121 7.52 22.74 -3.26
N VAL A 122 6.58 22.87 -2.32
CA VAL A 122 5.42 23.77 -2.42
C VAL A 122 5.82 25.23 -2.63
N PHE A 123 6.92 25.65 -2.02
CA PHE A 123 7.43 27.03 -2.13
C PHE A 123 8.36 27.25 -3.33
N GLY A 124 8.42 26.30 -4.28
CA GLY A 124 9.29 26.36 -5.46
C GLY A 124 10.62 25.65 -5.27
N GLY A 125 11.48 25.70 -6.31
CA GLY A 125 12.75 24.97 -6.38
C GLY A 125 12.74 23.75 -7.30
N PRO A 126 13.87 22.99 -7.37
CA PRO A 126 13.99 21.80 -8.19
C PRO A 126 13.22 20.62 -7.60
N PHE A 127 13.00 19.59 -8.43
CA PHE A 127 12.52 18.30 -7.95
C PHE A 127 13.55 17.66 -6.99
N ASN A 128 13.08 17.04 -5.90
CA ASN A 128 13.94 16.42 -4.92
C ASN A 128 13.92 14.89 -5.05
N ALA A 129 15.03 14.30 -5.52
CA ALA A 129 15.19 12.85 -5.63
C ALA A 129 15.46 12.16 -4.28
N LYS A 130 15.53 12.90 -3.16
CA LYS A 130 15.76 12.39 -1.79
C LYS A 130 17.00 11.49 -1.66
N GLY A 131 18.04 11.75 -2.47
CA GLY A 131 19.27 10.96 -2.51
C GLY A 131 19.22 9.70 -3.37
N TYR A 132 18.06 9.39 -3.98
CA TYR A 132 17.92 8.27 -4.92
C TYR A 132 18.38 8.64 -6.33
N ARG A 133 18.83 7.63 -7.08
CA ARG A 133 19.17 7.77 -8.50
C ARG A 133 17.90 7.83 -9.35
N ILE A 134 17.84 8.79 -10.27
CA ILE A 134 16.86 8.81 -11.36
C ILE A 134 17.45 8.04 -12.54
N ALA A 135 16.74 7.04 -13.06
CA ALA A 135 17.21 6.16 -14.14
C ALA A 135 16.20 6.12 -15.29
N ASN A 136 16.64 5.64 -16.47
CA ASN A 136 15.81 5.51 -17.68
C ASN A 136 15.23 6.84 -18.18
N LEU A 137 15.97 7.94 -17.99
CA LEU A 137 15.63 9.24 -18.56
C LEU A 137 16.01 9.23 -20.05
N SER A 138 15.15 9.78 -20.92
CA SER A 138 15.50 10.01 -22.32
C SER A 138 16.55 11.11 -22.47
N ASP A 139 17.25 11.10 -23.61
CA ASP A 139 18.17 12.18 -23.98
C ASP A 139 17.44 13.54 -23.99
N PRO A 140 18.09 14.62 -23.54
CA PRO A 140 17.49 15.96 -23.53
C PRO A 140 17.17 16.43 -24.96
N VAL A 141 16.06 17.15 -25.14
CA VAL A 141 15.70 17.75 -26.44
C VAL A 141 16.36 19.12 -26.58
N ASN A 142 16.43 19.89 -25.48
CA ASN A 142 17.13 21.15 -25.35
C ASN A 142 18.14 21.10 -24.19
N ASP A 143 19.08 22.04 -24.20
CA ASP A 143 20.00 22.23 -23.07
C ASP A 143 19.21 22.38 -21.76
N GLN A 144 19.65 21.68 -20.70
CA GLN A 144 19.06 21.68 -19.36
C GLN A 144 17.74 20.92 -19.17
N ASP A 145 17.23 20.18 -20.16
CA ASP A 145 16.03 19.34 -19.97
C ASP A 145 16.25 18.22 -18.93
N ALA A 146 17.49 17.74 -18.80
CA ALA A 146 17.86 16.61 -17.95
C ALA A 146 19.19 16.80 -17.20
N ALA A 147 20.20 17.26 -17.92
CA ALA A 147 21.53 17.56 -17.42
C ALA A 147 22.11 18.76 -18.18
N THR A 148 23.14 19.39 -17.59
CA THR A 148 23.89 20.52 -18.14
C THR A 148 24.96 20.07 -19.11
#